data_AF-A0A956SDF4-F1
#
_entry.id   AF-A0A956SDF4-F1
#
_cell.length_a   1.000
_cell.length_b   1.000
_cell.length_c   1.000
_cell.angle_alpha   90.00
_cell.angle_beta   90.00
_cell.angle_gamma   90.00
#
_symmetry.space_group_name_H-M   'P 1'
#
loop_
_entity.id
_entity.type
_entity.pdbx_description
1 polymer ?
#
loop_
_entity_poly.entity_id
_entity_poly.type
_entity_poly.pdbx_seq_one_letter_code
_entity_poly.pdbx_strand_id
1 'polypeptide(L)'
;MQRTLPGVWALLFLFALAGASMAVPNCSEIECFSDGDCHGGHVVWVTLCGSGIATFYCAWSDCAPSETMACDCSLGGGHSCFLAGTQIQMADGSTKAIEDIAVGDVLEGYDASTSAAVPSRVEVVVAPREVDSYFVINRKIYATGTQPVLSKGDWVDVASLQAGDTLTDSDGNAVPIRSIEEVFQKVTVYNMNVSSSTYIADGIVAHNKNFYTIYSPDEGQGP
;
A
#
# COMPACT_ATOMS: atom_id res chain seq x y z
N MET A 1 0.55 54.38 49.70
CA MET A 1 0.72 54.64 48.25
C MET A 1 0.44 53.35 47.50
N GLN A 2 -0.81 53.18 47.05
CA GLN A 2 -1.24 52.08 46.20
C GLN A 2 -0.81 52.36 44.75
N ARG A 3 -0.25 51.35 44.08
CA ARG A 3 -0.19 51.29 42.62
C ARG A 3 -0.75 49.93 42.19
N THR A 4 -1.97 49.95 41.68
CA THR A 4 -2.62 48.88 40.93
C THR A 4 -2.20 48.94 39.46
N LEU A 5 -1.92 47.79 38.83
CA LEU A 5 -2.15 47.52 37.39
C LEU A 5 -2.27 45.97 37.20
N PRO A 6 -2.94 45.49 36.15
CA PRO A 6 -3.92 44.42 36.22
C PRO A 6 -3.45 43.06 35.66
N GLY A 7 -4.23 42.02 35.95
CA GLY A 7 -3.98 40.64 35.52
C GLY A 7 -4.15 40.40 34.02
N VAL A 8 -3.41 39.39 33.53
CA VAL A 8 -3.70 38.70 32.28
C VAL A 8 -3.48 37.21 32.51
N TRP A 9 -4.54 36.46 32.21
CA TRP A 9 -4.63 35.01 32.27
C TRP A 9 -3.70 34.39 31.24
N ALA A 10 -2.86 33.44 31.65
CA ALA A 10 -2.12 32.60 30.71
C ALA A 10 -3.10 31.58 30.10
N LEU A 11 -3.48 31.80 28.84
CA LEU A 11 -4.24 30.86 28.03
C LEU A 11 -3.44 29.56 27.86
N LEU A 12 -4.03 28.44 28.29
CA LEU A 12 -3.70 27.12 27.76
C LEU A 12 -4.04 27.13 26.26
N PHE A 13 -3.02 27.04 25.40
CA PHE A 13 -3.21 26.64 24.01
C PHE A 13 -3.45 25.13 23.97
N LEU A 14 -4.73 24.73 23.99
CA LEU A 14 -5.13 23.45 23.40
C LEU A 14 -4.82 23.53 21.90
N PHE A 15 -3.76 22.86 21.45
CA PHE A 15 -3.67 22.46 20.04
C PHE A 15 -4.69 21.34 19.83
N ALA A 16 -5.91 21.73 19.44
CA ALA A 16 -6.80 20.85 18.73
C ALA A 16 -6.12 20.54 17.38
N LEU A 17 -5.50 19.37 17.26
CA LEU A 17 -5.21 18.75 15.97
C LEU A 17 -6.57 18.44 15.33
N ALA A 18 -7.15 19.45 14.69
CA ALA A 18 -8.19 19.23 13.70
C ALA A 18 -7.53 18.40 12.59
N GLY A 19 -7.87 17.11 12.54
CA GLY A 19 -7.54 16.27 11.42
C GLY A 19 -8.10 16.92 10.17
N ALA A 20 -7.22 17.45 9.33
CA ALA A 20 -7.59 17.86 7.99
C ALA A 20 -7.98 16.57 7.24
N SER A 21 -9.27 16.24 7.26
CA SER A 21 -9.85 15.39 6.23
C SER A 21 -9.62 16.14 4.92
N MET A 22 -8.62 15.73 4.14
CA MET A 22 -8.48 16.24 2.78
C MET A 22 -9.77 15.87 2.05
N ALA A 23 -10.57 16.87 1.69
CA ALA A 23 -11.76 16.65 0.89
C ALA A 23 -11.32 16.04 -0.45
N VAL A 24 -12.07 15.04 -0.91
CA VAL A 24 -11.90 14.49 -2.26
C VAL A 24 -12.07 15.66 -3.24
N PRO A 25 -11.07 15.97 -4.08
CA PRO A 25 -11.20 17.03 -5.06
C PRO A 25 -12.29 16.63 -6.06
N ASN A 26 -13.10 17.61 -6.45
CA ASN A 26 -14.07 17.37 -7.50
C ASN A 26 -13.33 17.11 -8.81
N CYS A 27 -13.86 16.26 -9.71
CA CYS A 27 -13.21 15.95 -10.97
C CYS A 27 -13.04 17.21 -11.86
N SER A 28 -13.82 18.27 -11.62
CA SER A 28 -13.66 19.60 -12.22
C SER A 28 -12.47 20.41 -11.68
N GLU A 29 -11.86 19.98 -10.59
CA GLU A 29 -10.71 20.62 -9.93
C GLU A 29 -9.38 19.97 -10.32
N ILE A 30 -9.42 18.93 -11.16
CA ILE A 30 -8.24 18.20 -11.66
C ILE A 30 -8.03 18.57 -13.13
N GLU A 31 -6.87 19.18 -13.43
CA GLU A 31 -6.45 19.43 -14.81
C GLU A 31 -5.93 18.13 -15.44
N CYS A 32 -6.66 17.62 -16.43
CA CYS A 32 -6.21 16.49 -17.24
C CYS A 32 -5.47 17.02 -18.47
N PHE A 33 -4.21 16.61 -18.65
CA PHE A 33 -3.47 16.92 -19.87
C PHE A 33 -3.87 15.95 -20.97
N SER A 34 -4.41 16.47 -22.08
CA SER A 34 -4.59 15.69 -23.31
C SER A 34 -3.22 15.52 -23.97
N ASP A 35 -2.58 14.36 -23.79
CA ASP A 35 -1.57 13.95 -24.77
C ASP A 35 -2.35 13.61 -26.05
N GLY A 36 -1.98 14.24 -27.16
CA GLY A 36 -2.82 14.49 -28.35
C GLY A 36 -3.38 13.29 -29.13
N ASP A 37 -3.39 12.09 -28.56
CA ASP A 37 -4.12 10.92 -29.05
C ASP A 37 -5.03 10.41 -27.93
N CYS A 38 -6.35 10.50 -28.13
CA CYS A 38 -7.36 9.91 -27.24
C CYS A 38 -7.31 8.37 -27.25
N HIS A 39 -6.27 7.81 -26.65
CA HIS A 39 -6.11 6.40 -26.37
C HIS A 39 -5.69 6.22 -24.90
N GLY A 40 -6.68 6.16 -23.99
CA GLY A 40 -6.47 5.58 -22.66
C GLY A 40 -5.97 6.51 -21.55
N GLY A 41 -6.29 7.81 -21.60
CA GLY A 41 -6.04 8.71 -20.48
C GLY A 41 -6.92 8.36 -19.27
N HIS A 42 -6.42 7.54 -18.36
CA HIS A 42 -7.00 7.31 -17.04
C HIS A 42 -6.28 8.21 -16.01
N VAL A 43 -7.02 8.96 -15.19
CA VAL A 43 -6.47 9.62 -14.01
C VAL A 43 -6.88 8.81 -12.79
N VAL A 44 -5.90 8.32 -12.02
CA VAL A 44 -6.15 7.38 -10.90
C VAL A 44 -5.86 8.04 -9.55
N TRP A 45 -6.76 8.86 -9.03
CA TRP A 45 -6.46 9.61 -7.79
C TRP A 45 -6.50 8.72 -6.56
N VAL A 46 -5.43 8.67 -5.77
CA VAL A 46 -5.36 7.86 -4.54
C VAL A 46 -5.29 8.79 -3.35
N THR A 47 -6.24 8.65 -2.42
CA THR A 47 -6.31 9.49 -1.22
C THR A 47 -6.55 8.70 0.04
N LEU A 48 -6.08 9.23 1.16
CA LEU A 48 -6.33 8.69 2.49
C LEU A 48 -7.62 9.29 3.04
N CYS A 49 -8.70 8.51 3.05
CA CYS A 49 -9.96 8.82 3.70
C CYS A 49 -9.98 8.28 5.15
N GLY A 50 -10.90 8.78 5.98
CA GLY A 50 -11.07 8.33 7.37
C GLY A 50 -11.38 6.83 7.54
N SER A 51 -11.76 6.13 6.47
CA SER A 51 -11.98 4.67 6.43
C SER A 51 -10.93 3.91 5.60
N GLY A 52 -9.91 4.59 5.08
CA GLY A 52 -8.82 3.98 4.32
C GLY A 52 -8.42 4.66 3.04
N ILE A 53 -7.58 3.99 2.25
CA ILE A 53 -7.18 4.51 0.94
C ILE A 53 -8.34 4.35 -0.04
N ALA A 54 -8.81 5.46 -0.60
CA ALA A 54 -9.74 5.48 -1.72
C ALA A 54 -8.96 5.73 -3.02
N THR A 55 -9.13 4.81 -3.97
CA THR A 55 -8.63 4.98 -5.35
C THR A 55 -9.80 5.39 -6.23
N PHE A 56 -9.68 6.53 -6.88
CA PHE A 56 -10.62 7.07 -7.84
C PHE A 56 -10.10 6.79 -9.24
N TYR A 57 -10.92 6.15 -10.07
CA TYR A 57 -10.60 5.96 -11.48
C TYR A 57 -11.45 6.94 -12.28
N CYS A 58 -10.80 7.93 -12.88
CA CYS A 58 -11.41 8.81 -13.86
C CYS A 58 -11.05 8.29 -15.24
N ALA A 59 -12.07 7.91 -16.02
CA ALA A 59 -11.92 7.50 -17.40
C ALA A 59 -12.91 8.26 -18.28
N TRP A 60 -12.50 8.57 -19.50
CA TRP A 60 -13.42 9.06 -20.52
C TRP A 60 -14.24 7.88 -21.03
N SER A 61 -15.55 7.87 -20.76
CA SER A 61 -16.41 6.78 -21.22
C SER A 61 -16.76 6.88 -22.71
N ASP A 62 -16.74 8.08 -23.32
CA ASP A 62 -17.01 8.28 -24.74
C ASP A 62 -16.38 9.58 -25.26
N CYS A 63 -15.57 9.51 -26.33
CA CYS A 63 -15.01 10.68 -27.01
C CYS A 63 -16.07 11.33 -27.95
N ALA A 64 -17.15 11.85 -27.38
CA ALA A 64 -18.14 12.67 -28.08
C ALA A 64 -18.35 13.99 -27.31
N PRO A 65 -18.73 15.10 -27.99
CA PRO A 65 -18.70 16.47 -27.44
C PRO A 65 -19.75 16.76 -26.35
N SER A 66 -20.40 15.75 -25.79
CA SER A 66 -21.21 15.84 -24.58
C SER A 66 -20.44 15.20 -23.42
N GLU A 67 -19.38 15.90 -23.03
CA GLU A 67 -18.37 15.48 -22.08
C GLU A 67 -18.97 15.28 -20.68
N THR A 68 -19.05 14.03 -20.24
CA THR A 68 -19.15 13.73 -18.80
C THR A 68 -18.06 12.73 -18.47
N MET A 69 -17.10 13.19 -17.67
CA MET A 69 -16.10 12.33 -17.04
C MET A 69 -16.82 11.49 -15.98
N ALA A 70 -16.78 10.17 -16.09
CA ALA A 70 -17.30 9.27 -15.08
C ALA A 70 -16.17 8.98 -14.07
N CYS A 71 -16.37 9.38 -12.82
CA CYS A 71 -15.46 9.06 -11.72
C CYS A 71 -16.07 7.88 -10.95
N ASP A 72 -15.50 6.69 -11.09
CA ASP A 72 -15.89 5.52 -10.30
C ASP A 72 -14.95 5.38 -9.10
N CYS A 73 -15.54 5.28 -7.91
CA CYS A 73 -14.82 4.87 -6.72
C CYS A 73 -14.75 3.34 -6.74
N SER A 74 -13.95 2.82 -7.64
CA SER A 74 -13.70 1.38 -7.69
C SER A 74 -12.62 1.03 -6.67
N LEU A 75 -12.93 0.14 -5.73
CA LEU A 75 -11.91 -0.62 -4.97
C LEU A 75 -11.27 -1.67 -5.91
N GLY A 76 -10.88 -1.22 -7.10
CA GLY A 76 -10.73 -2.03 -8.31
C GLY A 76 -9.28 -2.25 -8.68
N GLY A 77 -8.62 -3.12 -7.94
CA GLY A 77 -7.32 -3.67 -8.32
C GLY A 77 -6.97 -4.79 -7.38
N GLY A 78 -6.57 -5.96 -7.89
CA GLY A 78 -6.18 -7.11 -7.08
C GLY A 78 -5.17 -6.70 -6.02
N HIS A 79 -5.65 -6.54 -4.79
CA HIS A 79 -4.88 -5.93 -3.72
C HIS A 79 -4.11 -7.01 -2.98
N SER A 80 -2.80 -6.95 -3.11
CA SER A 80 -1.81 -7.80 -2.44
C SER A 80 -1.82 -7.51 -0.94
N CYS A 81 -2.26 -8.43 -0.09
CA CYS A 81 -2.32 -8.19 1.35
C CYS A 81 -1.99 -9.44 2.16
N PHE A 82 -1.62 -9.23 3.42
CA PHE A 82 -1.44 -10.27 4.42
C PHE A 82 -2.45 -10.14 5.56
N LEU A 83 -2.74 -11.25 6.25
CA LEU A 83 -3.63 -11.24 7.42
C LEU A 83 -2.93 -10.63 8.64
N ALA A 84 -3.72 -10.19 9.63
CA ALA A 84 -3.21 -9.79 10.94
C ALA A 84 -2.36 -10.91 11.58
N GLY A 85 -1.34 -10.52 12.35
CA GLY A 85 -0.38 -11.43 12.98
C GLY A 85 0.75 -11.89 12.06
N THR A 86 0.75 -11.49 10.78
CA THR A 86 1.89 -11.72 9.88
C THR A 86 3.12 -10.99 10.43
N GLN A 87 4.22 -11.70 10.64
CA GLN A 87 5.44 -11.12 11.20
C GLN A 87 6.29 -10.51 10.09
N ILE A 88 6.51 -9.20 10.16
CA ILE A 88 7.35 -8.43 9.25
C ILE A 88 8.76 -8.32 9.85
N GLN A 89 9.78 -8.64 9.05
CA GLN A 89 11.18 -8.51 9.46
C GLN A 89 11.59 -7.04 9.45
N MET A 90 12.09 -6.57 10.58
CA MET A 90 12.60 -5.21 10.75
C MET A 90 14.07 -5.14 10.36
N ALA A 91 14.56 -3.98 9.95
CA ALA A 91 15.97 -3.81 9.55
C ALA A 91 16.99 -4.00 10.68
N ASP A 92 16.54 -3.97 11.94
CA ASP A 92 17.36 -4.24 13.13
C ASP A 92 17.42 -5.73 13.50
N GLY A 93 16.79 -6.60 12.71
CA GLY A 93 16.72 -8.04 12.95
C GLY A 93 15.55 -8.48 13.84
N SER A 94 14.78 -7.56 14.41
CA SER A 94 13.55 -7.87 15.13
C SER A 94 12.38 -8.19 14.18
N THR A 95 11.23 -8.56 14.73
CA THR A 95 9.99 -8.69 13.95
C THR A 95 8.89 -7.85 14.58
N LYS A 96 7.98 -7.34 13.75
CA LYS A 96 6.78 -6.62 14.17
C LYS A 96 5.57 -7.19 13.42
N ALA A 97 4.42 -7.29 14.08
CA ALA A 97 3.18 -7.71 13.43
C ALA A 97 2.76 -6.66 12.37
N ILE A 98 2.21 -7.11 11.25
CA ILE A 98 1.86 -6.21 10.12
C ILE A 98 0.86 -5.11 10.52
N GLU A 99 -0.05 -5.40 11.44
CA GLU A 99 -1.03 -4.45 11.96
C GLU A 99 -0.42 -3.33 12.82
N ASP A 100 0.80 -3.52 13.32
CA ASP A 100 1.52 -2.56 14.16
C ASP A 100 2.57 -1.76 13.38
N ILE A 101 2.73 -2.02 12.08
CA ILE A 101 3.66 -1.29 11.21
C ILE A 101 3.16 0.14 11.01
N ALA A 102 4.08 1.11 11.12
CA ALA A 102 3.79 2.53 10.96
C ALA A 102 4.68 3.18 9.90
N VAL A 103 4.19 4.27 9.30
CA VAL A 103 4.97 5.11 8.39
C VAL A 103 6.26 5.56 9.10
N GLY A 104 7.39 5.43 8.39
CA GLY A 104 8.72 5.75 8.90
C GLY A 104 9.47 4.55 9.50
N ASP A 105 8.80 3.44 9.81
CA ASP A 105 9.47 2.18 10.17
C ASP A 105 10.46 1.77 9.07
N VAL A 106 11.55 1.10 9.47
CA VAL A 106 12.56 0.58 8.53
C VAL A 106 12.56 -0.94 8.63
N LEU A 107 12.19 -1.57 7.52
CA LEU A 107 12.03 -3.00 7.36
C LEU A 107 13.25 -3.59 6.66
N GLU A 108 13.37 -4.90 6.74
CA GLU A 108 14.22 -5.65 5.84
C GLU A 108 13.46 -5.91 4.53
N GLY A 109 13.97 -5.34 3.45
CA GLY A 109 13.62 -5.67 2.07
C GLY A 109 14.63 -6.63 1.46
N TYR A 110 14.37 -7.02 0.21
CA TYR A 110 15.21 -7.97 -0.53
C TYR A 110 15.40 -7.48 -1.97
N ASP A 111 16.65 -7.43 -2.41
CA ASP A 111 17.00 -7.18 -3.81
C ASP A 111 17.21 -8.53 -4.53
N ALA A 112 16.26 -8.89 -5.39
CA ALA A 112 16.30 -10.14 -6.14
C ALA A 112 17.46 -10.23 -7.14
N SER A 113 18.02 -9.10 -7.59
CA SER A 113 19.14 -9.08 -8.53
C SER A 113 20.48 -9.41 -7.87
N THR A 114 20.65 -9.02 -6.61
CA THR A 114 21.86 -9.25 -5.83
C THR A 114 21.71 -10.37 -4.79
N SER A 115 20.47 -10.84 -4.58
CA SER A 115 20.12 -11.80 -3.52
C SER A 115 20.57 -11.32 -2.14
N ALA A 116 20.34 -10.05 -1.84
CA ALA A 116 20.79 -9.39 -0.63
C ALA A 116 19.66 -8.64 0.08
N ALA A 117 19.76 -8.60 1.40
CA ALA A 117 18.91 -7.76 2.23
C ALA A 117 19.21 -6.28 1.97
N VAL A 118 18.16 -5.47 1.89
CA VAL A 118 18.24 -4.01 1.70
C VAL A 118 17.30 -3.31 2.68
N PRO A 119 17.68 -2.15 3.27
CA PRO A 119 16.76 -1.41 4.12
C PRO A 119 15.59 -0.88 3.28
N SER A 120 14.37 -1.05 3.80
CA SER A 120 13.15 -0.63 3.13
C SER A 120 12.28 0.19 4.07
N ARG A 121 12.11 1.48 3.79
CA ARG A 121 11.34 2.38 4.64
C ARG A 121 9.86 2.28 4.30
N VAL A 122 9.00 2.21 5.32
CA VAL A 122 7.54 2.31 5.16
C VAL A 122 7.17 3.74 4.81
N GLU A 123 6.59 3.93 3.64
CA GLU A 123 6.17 5.23 3.11
C GLU A 123 4.66 5.45 3.33
N VAL A 124 3.88 4.39 3.19
CA VAL A 124 2.43 4.41 3.34
C VAL A 124 1.98 3.16 4.07
N VAL A 125 1.06 3.32 5.02
CA VAL A 125 0.28 2.21 5.58
C VAL A 125 -1.14 2.33 5.02
N VAL A 126 -1.59 1.28 4.36
CA VAL A 126 -2.95 1.21 3.80
C VAL A 126 -3.89 0.80 4.90
N ALA A 127 -5.03 1.49 5.01
CA ALA A 127 -5.96 1.11 6.07
C ALA A 127 -6.45 -0.34 5.89
N PRO A 128 -6.70 -1.03 7.01
CA PRO A 128 -7.13 -2.42 6.96
C PRO A 128 -8.47 -2.54 6.24
N ARG A 129 -8.68 -3.67 5.55
CA ARG A 129 -9.95 -3.96 4.91
C ARG A 129 -10.33 -5.42 5.04
N GLU A 130 -11.59 -5.72 4.75
CA GLU A 130 -12.10 -7.08 4.71
C GLU A 130 -11.93 -7.70 3.32
N VAL A 131 -11.59 -8.98 3.28
CA VAL A 131 -11.66 -9.84 2.09
C VAL A 131 -12.43 -11.10 2.42
N ASP A 132 -13.06 -11.74 1.43
CA ASP A 132 -13.90 -12.94 1.63
C ASP A 132 -13.12 -14.26 1.44
N SER A 133 -11.90 -14.21 0.91
CA SER A 133 -11.00 -15.37 0.84
C SER A 133 -9.52 -14.99 0.97
N TYR A 134 -8.72 -15.96 1.37
CA TYR A 134 -7.26 -15.89 1.46
C TYR A 134 -6.65 -17.28 1.27
N PHE A 135 -5.34 -17.34 1.08
CA PHE A 135 -4.58 -18.58 0.93
C PHE A 135 -3.73 -18.86 2.16
N VAL A 136 -3.64 -20.14 2.52
CA VAL A 136 -2.76 -20.64 3.58
C VAL A 136 -1.66 -21.49 2.96
N ILE A 137 -0.44 -21.00 3.00
CA ILE A 137 0.73 -21.74 2.51
C ILE A 137 1.49 -22.33 3.70
N ASN A 138 1.72 -23.65 3.65
CA ASN A 138 2.45 -24.41 4.67
C ASN A 138 1.93 -24.20 6.12
N ARG A 139 0.66 -23.79 6.29
CA ARG A 139 0.07 -23.39 7.58
C ARG A 139 0.86 -22.31 8.31
N LYS A 140 1.58 -21.47 7.56
CA LYS A 140 2.46 -20.43 8.10
C LYS A 140 2.16 -19.07 7.48
N ILE A 141 1.96 -19.01 6.17
CA ILE A 141 1.78 -17.76 5.44
C ILE A 141 0.30 -17.62 5.10
N TYR A 142 -0.26 -16.46 5.42
CA TYR A 142 -1.68 -16.15 5.27
C TYR A 142 -1.81 -14.88 4.42
N ALA A 143 -2.13 -15.04 3.14
CA ALA A 143 -2.07 -13.94 2.17
C ALA A 143 -3.24 -13.97 1.17
N THR A 144 -3.57 -12.82 0.58
CA THR A 144 -4.53 -12.78 -0.54
C THR A 144 -3.93 -13.43 -1.78
N GLY A 145 -4.78 -13.97 -2.66
CA GLY A 145 -4.33 -14.65 -3.88
C GLY A 145 -3.49 -13.78 -4.81
N THR A 146 -3.69 -12.45 -4.78
CA THR A 146 -2.96 -11.49 -5.61
C THR A 146 -1.70 -10.93 -4.94
N GLN A 147 -1.29 -11.48 -3.80
CA GLN A 147 -0.03 -11.11 -3.13
C GLN A 147 1.15 -11.69 -3.92
N PRO A 148 2.04 -10.88 -4.50
CA PRO A 148 3.20 -11.41 -5.20
C PRO A 148 4.26 -11.82 -4.18
N VAL A 149 4.82 -12.99 -4.41
CA VAL A 149 5.93 -13.56 -3.66
C VAL A 149 7.01 -14.01 -4.64
N LEU A 150 8.26 -14.03 -4.18
CA LEU A 150 9.37 -14.45 -5.04
C LEU A 150 9.42 -15.98 -5.10
N SER A 151 9.44 -16.52 -6.33
CA SER A 151 9.53 -17.96 -6.62
C SER A 151 10.50 -18.17 -7.78
N LYS A 152 11.62 -18.85 -7.53
CA LYS A 152 12.65 -19.16 -8.55
C LYS A 152 13.16 -17.93 -9.33
N GLY A 153 13.15 -16.75 -8.71
CA GLY A 153 13.58 -15.49 -9.32
C GLY A 153 12.47 -14.68 -9.98
N ASP A 154 11.25 -15.23 -10.07
CA ASP A 154 10.08 -14.57 -10.65
C ASP A 154 9.11 -14.12 -9.56
N TRP A 155 8.44 -12.99 -9.79
CA TRP A 155 7.32 -12.53 -8.97
C TRP A 155 6.05 -13.24 -9.39
N VAL A 156 5.49 -14.05 -8.48
CA VAL A 156 4.31 -14.88 -8.75
C VAL A 156 3.22 -14.54 -7.74
N ASP A 157 2.00 -14.33 -8.23
CA ASP A 157 0.83 -14.16 -7.38
C ASP A 157 0.54 -15.48 -6.63
N VAL A 158 0.24 -15.41 -5.34
CA VAL A 158 -0.02 -16.58 -4.48
C VAL A 158 -1.03 -17.57 -5.06
N ALA A 159 -2.10 -17.08 -5.70
CA ALA A 159 -3.13 -17.93 -6.31
C ALA A 159 -2.63 -18.74 -7.52
N SER A 160 -1.46 -18.40 -8.08
CA SER A 160 -0.83 -19.13 -9.19
C SER A 160 0.13 -20.23 -8.72
N LEU A 161 0.39 -20.32 -7.41
CA LEU A 161 1.29 -21.32 -6.84
C LEU A 161 0.55 -22.62 -6.54
N GLN A 162 1.31 -23.71 -6.50
CA GLN A 162 0.81 -25.04 -6.11
C GLN A 162 1.82 -25.79 -5.26
N ALA A 163 1.38 -26.88 -4.64
CA ALA A 163 2.30 -27.80 -3.97
C ALA A 163 3.35 -28.34 -4.95
N GLY A 164 4.62 -28.32 -4.52
CA GLY A 164 5.77 -28.65 -5.37
C GLY A 164 6.53 -27.43 -5.92
N ASP A 165 5.92 -26.24 -5.90
CA ASP A 165 6.65 -25.00 -6.14
C ASP A 165 7.51 -24.60 -4.93
N THR A 166 8.26 -23.51 -5.07
CA THR A 166 9.18 -23.00 -4.04
C THR A 166 9.02 -21.51 -3.87
N LEU A 167 9.02 -21.04 -2.63
CA LEU A 167 9.17 -19.62 -2.28
C LEU A 167 10.64 -19.29 -2.04
N THR A 168 10.99 -18.01 -2.00
CA THR A 168 12.31 -17.55 -1.56
C THR A 168 12.22 -16.97 -0.15
N ASP A 169 13.07 -17.43 0.78
CA ASP A 169 13.19 -16.84 2.11
C ASP A 169 14.13 -15.61 2.16
N SER A 170 14.22 -14.98 3.33
CA SER A 170 15.08 -13.79 3.56
C SER A 170 16.57 -14.03 3.29
N ASP A 171 17.03 -15.28 3.40
CA ASP A 171 18.41 -15.69 3.14
C ASP A 171 18.63 -16.06 1.65
N GLY A 172 17.59 -15.94 0.82
CA GLY A 172 17.63 -16.29 -0.61
C GLY A 172 17.49 -17.79 -0.87
N ASN A 173 17.17 -18.61 0.13
CA ASN A 173 17.00 -20.05 -0.04
C ASN A 173 15.61 -20.41 -0.55
N ALA A 174 15.53 -21.52 -1.28
CA ALA A 174 14.26 -22.08 -1.75
C ALA A 174 13.52 -22.81 -0.63
N VAL A 175 12.30 -22.37 -0.34
CA VAL A 175 11.38 -22.98 0.63
C VAL A 175 10.28 -23.75 -0.11
N PRO A 176 10.20 -25.08 -0.03
CA PRO A 176 9.21 -25.86 -0.76
C PRO A 176 7.78 -25.62 -0.23
N ILE A 177 6.83 -25.45 -1.15
CA ILE A 177 5.40 -25.43 -0.86
C ILE A 177 4.92 -26.87 -0.74
N ARG A 178 4.60 -27.29 0.48
CA ARG A 178 4.05 -28.62 0.80
C ARG A 178 2.53 -28.63 0.78
N SER A 179 1.91 -27.51 1.11
CA SER A 179 0.47 -27.33 1.07
C SER A 179 0.15 -25.88 0.75
N ILE A 180 -0.88 -25.69 -0.06
CA ILE A 180 -1.52 -24.41 -0.33
C ILE A 180 -3.01 -24.66 -0.46
N GLU A 181 -3.82 -23.88 0.25
CA GLU A 181 -5.28 -24.00 0.25
C GLU A 181 -5.92 -22.61 0.26
N GLU A 182 -6.99 -22.44 -0.52
CA GLU A 182 -7.83 -21.25 -0.45
C GLU A 182 -8.90 -21.46 0.64
N VAL A 183 -9.04 -20.47 1.52
CA VAL A 183 -10.01 -20.46 2.61
C VAL A 183 -11.01 -19.33 2.34
N PHE A 184 -12.28 -19.70 2.22
CA PHE A 184 -13.39 -18.77 2.05
C PHE A 184 -13.92 -18.34 3.42
N GLN A 185 -13.28 -17.33 3.99
CA GLN A 185 -13.66 -16.74 5.25
C GLN A 185 -13.38 -15.24 5.22
N LYS A 186 -14.34 -14.48 5.75
CA LYS A 186 -14.20 -13.04 5.92
C LYS A 186 -13.14 -12.70 6.96
N VAL A 187 -12.11 -11.96 6.55
CA VAL A 187 -10.96 -11.60 7.40
C VAL A 187 -10.46 -10.19 7.09
N THR A 188 -9.88 -9.55 8.11
CA THR A 188 -9.17 -8.28 7.96
C THR A 188 -7.75 -8.52 7.44
N VAL A 189 -7.35 -7.73 6.43
CA VAL A 189 -6.01 -7.77 5.83
C VAL A 189 -5.35 -6.40 5.81
N TYR A 190 -4.02 -6.43 5.78
CA TYR A 190 -3.14 -5.26 5.91
C TYR A 190 -2.19 -5.18 4.72
N ASN A 191 -1.82 -3.95 4.35
CA ASN A 191 -0.84 -3.68 3.31
C ASN A 191 -0.12 -2.35 3.54
N MET A 192 1.04 -2.20 2.92
CA MET A 192 1.93 -1.06 3.05
C MET A 192 2.73 -0.83 1.75
N ASN A 193 3.14 0.41 1.52
CA ASN A 193 4.15 0.74 0.52
C ASN A 193 5.49 0.98 1.19
N VAL A 194 6.54 0.46 0.55
CA VAL A 194 7.90 0.49 1.07
C VAL A 194 8.88 0.89 -0.02
N SER A 195 9.95 1.60 0.36
CA SER A 195 10.86 2.26 -0.59
C SER A 195 11.63 1.31 -1.51
N SER A 196 11.86 0.04 -1.10
CA SER A 196 12.55 -0.95 -1.95
C SER A 196 11.60 -1.78 -2.82
N SER A 197 10.28 -1.53 -2.74
CA SER A 197 9.23 -2.38 -3.30
C SER A 197 9.15 -3.81 -2.74
N THR A 198 9.97 -4.16 -1.74
CA THR A 198 10.05 -5.51 -1.17
C THR A 198 10.15 -5.46 0.34
N TYR A 199 9.64 -6.50 0.99
CA TYR A 199 9.76 -6.73 2.44
C TYR A 199 9.70 -8.23 2.74
N ILE A 200 10.16 -8.62 3.93
CA ILE A 200 10.06 -10.01 4.38
C ILE A 200 8.83 -10.18 5.27
N ALA A 201 7.93 -11.10 4.89
CA ALA A 201 6.71 -11.45 5.62
C ALA A 201 6.73 -12.94 5.99
N ASP A 202 6.65 -13.26 7.29
CA ASP A 202 6.80 -14.61 7.84
C ASP A 202 8.05 -15.36 7.33
N GLY A 203 9.11 -14.61 7.06
CA GLY A 203 10.39 -15.11 6.54
C GLY A 203 10.43 -15.32 5.03
N ILE A 204 9.40 -14.92 4.27
CA ILE A 204 9.37 -15.02 2.80
C ILE A 204 9.46 -13.64 2.16
N VAL A 205 10.16 -13.57 1.03
CA VAL A 205 10.27 -12.37 0.21
C VAL A 205 8.93 -12.06 -0.46
N ALA A 206 8.34 -10.94 -0.06
CA ALA A 206 7.10 -10.41 -0.62
C ALA A 206 7.37 -9.11 -1.39
N HIS A 207 6.62 -8.91 -2.47
CA HIS A 207 6.61 -7.65 -3.19
C HIS A 207 5.49 -6.75 -2.67
N ASN A 208 5.75 -5.45 -2.58
CA ASN A 208 4.71 -4.46 -2.43
C ASN A 208 4.04 -4.28 -3.80
N LYS A 209 2.74 -4.46 -3.92
CA LYS A 209 2.06 -4.03 -5.14
C LYS A 209 1.68 -2.58 -4.90
N ASN A 210 2.52 -1.68 -5.42
CA ASN A 210 2.33 -0.24 -5.29
C ASN A 210 0.87 0.11 -5.62
N PHE A 211 0.23 0.85 -4.73
CA PHE A 211 -1.03 1.53 -5.04
C PHE A 211 -0.84 2.76 -5.95
N TYR A 212 0.37 3.01 -6.45
CA TYR A 212 0.66 4.15 -7.31
C TYR A 212 0.69 3.77 -8.79
N THR A 213 -0.27 4.33 -9.53
CA THR A 213 0.04 5.03 -10.78
C THR A 213 -0.80 6.31 -10.87
N ILE A 214 -0.24 7.46 -10.47
CA ILE A 214 -0.36 8.68 -11.29
C ILE A 214 0.98 9.39 -11.28
N TYR A 215 1.48 9.63 -12.48
CA TYR A 215 2.51 10.61 -12.80
C TYR A 215 1.90 12.01 -12.64
N SER A 216 2.54 12.93 -11.91
CA SER A 216 2.43 14.37 -12.20
C SER A 216 3.80 14.78 -12.74
N PRO A 217 3.88 15.40 -13.93
CA PRO A 217 5.14 15.76 -14.54
C PRO A 217 5.70 17.00 -13.86
N ASP A 218 6.44 16.81 -12.78
CA ASP A 218 7.33 17.84 -12.24
C ASP A 218 8.75 17.28 -12.12
N GLU A 219 9.33 16.92 -13.28
CA GLU A 219 10.77 17.07 -13.44
C GLU A 219 11.06 18.52 -13.86
N GLY A 220 11.37 19.33 -12.85
CA GLY A 220 12.35 20.40 -12.95
C GLY A 220 12.15 21.47 -14.03
N GLN A 221 11.44 22.54 -13.65
CA GLN A 221 11.93 23.88 -13.97
C GLN A 221 12.11 24.66 -12.67
N GLY A 222 13.37 24.67 -12.20
CA GLY A 222 13.89 25.82 -11.47
C GLY A 222 13.92 27.06 -12.39
N PRO A 223 14.14 28.25 -11.82
CA PRO A 223 13.76 29.55 -12.38
C PRO A 223 14.31 29.86 -13.78
#